data_AF-A0A378N7Z5-F1
#
_entry.id   AF-A0A378N7Z5-F1
#
_cell.length_a   1.000
_cell.length_b   1.000
_cell.length_c   1.000
_cell.angle_alpha   90.00
_cell.angle_beta   90.00
_cell.angle_gamma   90.00
#
_symmetry.space_group_name_H-M   'P 1'
#
loop_
_entity.id
_entity.type
_entity.pdbx_description
1 polymer ?
#
loop_
_entity_poly.entity_id
_entity_poly.type
_entity_poly.pdbx_seq_one_letter_code
_entity_poly.pdbx_strand_id
1 'polypeptide(L)'
;MEKIPLDDDLKEAIRQAQGFKMEARRRQIQFIGKLLRNRDQEPIQEALDKVKNRHNQQQALLHKLELVRNQLIAMGDASLDNLLTEYPQLDRQHLRNLIRGAIKEREANKPAKNYREIYQYLKTEIVE
;
A
#
# COMPACT_ATOMS: atom_id res chain seq x y z
N MET A 1 -12.35 -6.10 -11.77
CA MET A 1 -12.60 -4.91 -10.93
C MET A 1 -14.10 -4.75 -10.85
N GLU A 2 -14.70 -4.98 -9.67
CA GLU A 2 -16.12 -4.70 -9.45
C GLU A 2 -16.34 -3.20 -9.69
N LYS A 3 -17.13 -2.87 -10.71
CA LYS A 3 -17.49 -1.49 -11.01
C LYS A 3 -18.40 -1.02 -9.88
N ILE A 4 -18.01 0.05 -9.18
CA ILE A 4 -18.90 0.72 -8.23
C ILE A 4 -20.21 1.02 -8.99
N PRO A 5 -21.38 0.60 -8.48
CA PRO A 5 -22.65 0.76 -9.16
C PRO A 5 -23.07 2.23 -9.13
N LEU A 6 -22.53 3.00 -10.07
CA LEU A 6 -22.87 4.39 -10.29
C LEU A 6 -23.80 4.47 -11.50
N ASP A 7 -24.90 5.20 -11.38
CA ASP A 7 -25.69 5.59 -12.55
C ASP A 7 -24.98 6.68 -13.35
N ASP A 8 -25.48 6.96 -14.55
CA ASP A 8 -24.79 7.83 -15.49
C ASP A 8 -24.78 9.30 -15.04
N ASP A 9 -25.84 9.74 -14.36
CA ASP A 9 -25.92 11.08 -13.74
C ASP A 9 -24.85 11.28 -12.67
N LEU A 10 -24.64 10.27 -11.81
CA LEU A 10 -23.63 10.33 -10.76
C LEU A 10 -22.20 10.26 -11.33
N LYS A 11 -21.98 9.43 -12.35
CA LYS A 11 -20.70 9.37 -13.07
C LYS A 11 -20.35 10.72 -13.70
N GLU A 12 -21.30 11.34 -14.39
CA GLU A 12 -21.08 12.61 -15.06
C GLU A 12 -20.84 13.74 -14.05
N ALA A 13 -21.61 13.79 -12.96
CA ALA A 13 -21.42 14.76 -11.90
C ALA A 13 -20.01 14.65 -11.26
N ILE A 14 -19.52 13.41 -11.04
CA ILE A 14 -18.16 13.14 -10.53
C ILE A 14 -17.10 13.58 -11.55
N ARG A 15 -17.28 13.27 -12.83
CA ARG A 15 -16.35 13.66 -13.91
C ARG A 15 -16.20 15.18 -14.00
N GLN A 16 -17.31 15.91 -13.94
CA GLN A 16 -17.31 17.38 -13.93
C GLN A 16 -16.59 17.95 -12.69
N ALA A 17 -16.76 17.33 -11.52
CA ALA A 17 -16.09 17.75 -10.29
C ALA A 17 -14.56 17.69 -10.38
N GLN A 18 -14.01 16.81 -11.21
CA GLN A 18 -12.55 16.71 -11.43
C GLN A 18 -11.97 17.91 -12.19
N GLY A 19 -12.77 18.55 -13.05
CA GLY A 19 -12.37 19.74 -13.81
C GLY A 19 -12.52 21.06 -13.03
N PHE A 20 -13.34 21.08 -11.97
CA PHE A 20 -13.59 22.29 -11.19
C PHE A 20 -12.53 22.55 -10.12
N LYS A 21 -12.35 23.82 -9.76
CA LYS A 21 -11.43 24.27 -8.72
C LYS A 21 -12.17 25.10 -7.66
N MET A 22 -11.59 25.17 -6.46
CA MET A 22 -12.06 26.02 -5.35
C MET A 22 -13.56 25.87 -5.09
N GLU A 23 -14.30 26.97 -5.12
CA GLU A 23 -15.71 27.06 -4.79
C GLU A 23 -16.61 26.26 -5.75
N ALA A 24 -16.28 26.23 -7.05
CA ALA A 24 -17.03 25.45 -8.03
C ALA A 24 -16.95 23.94 -7.71
N ARG A 25 -15.78 23.46 -7.30
CA ARG A 25 -15.61 22.06 -6.86
C ARG A 25 -16.40 21.78 -5.58
N ARG A 26 -16.37 22.70 -4.60
CA ARG A 26 -17.14 22.57 -3.36
C ARG A 26 -18.64 22.45 -3.63
N ARG A 27 -19.20 23.31 -4.48
CA ARG A 27 -20.62 23.25 -4.86
C ARG A 27 -20.96 21.96 -5.60
N GLN A 28 -20.09 21.51 -6.50
CA GLN A 28 -20.29 20.25 -7.21
C GLN A 28 -20.29 19.04 -6.25
N ILE A 29 -19.43 19.02 -5.23
CA ILE A 29 -19.44 17.98 -4.20
C ILE A 29 -20.76 17.98 -3.42
N GLN A 30 -21.30 19.16 -3.08
CA GLN A 30 -22.61 19.26 -2.42
C GLN A 30 -23.75 18.74 -3.31
N PHE A 31 -23.71 19.05 -4.61
CA PHE A 31 -24.68 18.54 -5.59
C PHE A 31 -24.62 17.02 -5.71
N ILE A 32 -23.41 16.45 -5.80
CA ILE A 32 -23.19 14.99 -5.74
C ILE A 32 -23.77 14.40 -4.45
N GLY A 33 -23.56 15.07 -3.30
CA GLY A 33 -24.14 14.66 -2.02
C GLY A 33 -25.67 14.66 -2.02
N LYS A 34 -26.32 15.65 -2.66
CA LYS A 34 -27.78 15.66 -2.83
C LYS A 34 -28.26 14.52 -3.73
N LEU A 35 -27.53 14.28 -4.82
CA LEU A 35 -27.79 13.20 -5.77
C LEU A 35 -27.67 11.81 -5.11
N LEU A 36 -26.74 11.63 -4.17
CA LEU A 36 -26.60 10.38 -3.40
C LEU A 36 -27.75 10.15 -2.42
N ARG A 37 -28.28 11.19 -1.77
CA ARG A 37 -29.39 11.05 -0.80
C ARG A 37 -30.69 10.54 -1.43
N ASN A 38 -30.86 10.73 -2.72
CA ASN A 38 -32.05 10.29 -3.45
C ASN A 38 -31.91 8.86 -4.00
N ARG A 39 -30.85 8.12 -3.62
CA ARG A 39 -30.52 6.79 -4.13
C ARG A 39 -30.28 5.82 -2.98
N ASP A 40 -30.33 4.54 -3.32
CA ASP A 40 -29.80 3.52 -2.44
C ASP A 40 -28.27 3.61 -2.40
N GLN A 41 -27.75 4.01 -1.25
CA GLN A 41 -26.33 4.20 -1.00
C GLN A 41 -25.62 2.92 -0.56
N GLU A 42 -26.37 1.89 -0.13
CA GLU A 42 -25.81 0.66 0.44
C GLU A 42 -24.91 -0.08 -0.56
N PRO A 43 -25.28 -0.30 -1.84
CA PRO A 43 -24.41 -0.97 -2.81
C PRO A 43 -23.15 -0.16 -3.16
N ILE A 44 -23.26 1.17 -3.16
CA ILE A 44 -22.12 2.07 -3.42
C ILE A 44 -21.15 2.01 -2.24
N GLN A 45 -21.67 2.03 -1.02
CA GLN A 45 -20.90 1.97 0.21
C GLN A 45 -20.20 0.61 0.33
N GLU A 46 -20.90 -0.50 0.07
CA GLU A 46 -20.31 -1.85 0.09
C GLU A 46 -19.18 -1.99 -0.95
N ALA A 47 -19.39 -1.49 -2.17
CA ALA A 47 -18.36 -1.49 -3.20
C ALA A 47 -17.14 -0.64 -2.80
N LEU A 48 -17.37 0.54 -2.19
CA LEU A 48 -16.29 1.38 -1.66
C LEU A 48 -15.54 0.70 -0.51
N ASP A 49 -16.24 0.00 0.38
CA ASP A 49 -15.64 -0.69 1.50
C ASP A 49 -14.83 -1.91 1.06
N LYS A 50 -15.28 -2.65 0.04
CA LYS A 50 -14.46 -3.70 -0.61
C LYS A 50 -13.16 -3.13 -1.18
N VAL A 51 -13.22 -1.99 -1.86
CA VAL A 51 -12.04 -1.31 -2.41
C VAL A 51 -11.11 -0.80 -1.29
N LYS A 52 -11.66 -0.16 -0.27
CA LYS A 52 -10.89 0.32 0.90
C LYS A 52 -10.25 -0.83 1.65
N ASN A 53 -10.96 -1.93 1.88
CA ASN A 53 -10.43 -3.11 2.57
C ASN A 53 -9.24 -3.69 1.81
N ARG A 54 -9.33 -3.82 0.48
CA ARG A 54 -8.20 -4.26 -0.34
C ARG A 54 -7.01 -3.31 -0.25
N HIS A 55 -7.24 -2.00 -0.28
CA HIS A 55 -6.17 -1.00 -0.14
C HIS A 55 -5.54 -1.05 1.25
N ASN A 56 -6.34 -1.15 2.30
CA ASN A 56 -5.88 -1.27 3.69
C ASN A 56 -5.06 -2.54 3.91
N GLN A 57 -5.48 -3.67 3.32
CA GLN A 57 -4.72 -4.92 3.34
C GLN A 57 -3.36 -4.77 2.64
N GLN A 58 -3.32 -4.10 1.49
CA GLN A 58 -2.06 -3.81 0.79
C GLN A 58 -1.15 -2.90 1.61
N GLN A 59 -1.68 -1.83 2.21
CA GLN A 59 -0.91 -0.94 3.10
C GLN A 59 -0.38 -1.69 4.33
N ALA A 60 -1.19 -2.54 4.95
CA ALA A 60 -0.79 -3.36 6.08
C ALA A 60 0.35 -4.33 5.71
N LEU A 61 0.29 -4.93 4.52
CA LEU A 61 1.36 -5.79 4.02
C LEU A 61 2.66 -5.00 3.80
N LEU A 62 2.60 -3.82 3.17
CA LEU A 62 3.77 -2.97 2.99
C LEU A 62 4.39 -2.57 4.33
N HIS A 63 3.58 -2.24 5.34
CA HIS A 63 4.08 -1.93 6.68
C HIS A 63 4.68 -3.17 7.37
N LYS A 64 4.10 -4.36 7.19
CA LYS A 64 4.69 -5.62 7.67
C LYS A 64 6.10 -5.81 7.09
N LEU A 65 6.32 -5.53 5.80
CA LEU A 65 7.65 -5.62 5.19
C LEU A 65 8.66 -4.63 5.78
N GLU A 66 8.22 -3.44 6.17
CA GLU A 66 9.08 -2.48 6.88
C GLU A 66 9.54 -3.02 8.23
N LEU A 67 8.62 -3.64 8.99
CA LEU A 67 8.93 -4.27 10.28
C LEU A 67 9.90 -5.44 10.10
N VAL A 68 9.66 -6.32 9.12
CA VAL A 68 10.53 -7.44 8.79
C VAL A 68 11.94 -6.95 8.44
N ARG A 69 12.09 -5.96 7.56
CA ARG A 69 13.40 -5.35 7.24
C ARG A 69 14.11 -4.88 8.51
N ASN A 70 13.40 -4.16 9.39
CA ASN A 70 13.99 -3.63 10.60
C ASN A 70 14.46 -4.77 11.53
N GLN A 71 13.68 -5.84 11.64
CA GLN A 71 14.05 -7.04 12.41
C GLN A 71 15.24 -7.77 11.81
N LEU A 72 15.31 -7.92 10.48
CA LEU A 72 16.46 -8.53 9.80
C LEU A 72 17.76 -7.80 10.10
N ILE A 73 17.74 -6.47 10.14
CA ILE A 73 18.91 -5.65 10.45
C ILE A 73 19.26 -5.70 11.94
N ALA A 74 18.25 -5.78 12.82
CA ALA A 74 18.47 -5.82 14.27
C ALA A 74 18.98 -7.17 14.77
N MET A 75 18.45 -8.27 14.22
CA MET A 75 18.70 -9.64 14.71
C MET A 75 19.58 -10.48 13.78
N GLY A 76 19.84 -10.04 12.55
CA GLY A 76 20.68 -10.75 11.60
C GLY A 76 20.14 -12.12 11.21
N ASP A 77 21.02 -13.12 11.22
CA ASP A 77 20.73 -14.48 10.72
C ASP A 77 19.55 -15.15 11.45
N ALA A 78 19.32 -14.85 12.74
CA ALA A 78 18.20 -15.42 13.51
C ALA A 78 16.82 -14.97 12.98
N SER A 79 16.69 -13.72 12.54
CA SER A 79 15.45 -13.24 11.91
C SER A 79 15.32 -13.73 10.46
N LEU A 80 16.44 -13.90 9.77
CA LEU A 80 16.46 -14.46 8.42
C LEU A 80 15.96 -15.90 8.39
N ASP A 81 16.32 -16.74 9.36
CA ASP A 81 15.83 -18.12 9.45
C ASP A 81 14.30 -18.18 9.64
N ASN A 82 13.75 -17.31 10.50
CA ASN A 82 12.30 -17.20 10.68
C ASN A 82 11.60 -16.75 9.39
N LEU A 83 12.18 -15.76 8.71
CA LEU A 83 11.62 -15.27 7.45
C LEU A 83 11.62 -16.35 6.35
N LEU A 84 12.69 -17.14 6.26
CA LEU A 84 12.80 -18.23 5.29
C LEU A 84 11.87 -19.41 5.60
N THR A 85 11.43 -19.54 6.86
CA THR A 85 10.38 -20.49 7.23
C THR A 85 9.02 -20.06 6.67
N GLU A 86 8.71 -18.75 6.72
CA GLU A 86 7.49 -18.19 6.13
C GLU A 86 7.56 -18.11 4.59
N TYR A 87 8.74 -17.81 4.03
CA TYR A 87 8.96 -17.62 2.59
C TYR A 87 10.22 -18.38 2.12
N PRO A 88 10.11 -19.70 1.88
CA PRO A 88 11.24 -20.55 1.49
C PRO A 88 11.85 -20.21 0.13
N GLN A 89 11.13 -19.46 -0.72
CA GLN A 89 11.59 -19.05 -2.05
C GLN A 89 12.62 -17.92 -2.03
N LEU A 90 12.76 -17.20 -0.92
CA LEU A 90 13.68 -16.07 -0.84
C LEU A 90 15.14 -16.54 -0.90
N ASP A 91 15.97 -15.79 -1.60
CA ASP A 91 17.41 -16.05 -1.69
C ASP A 91 18.08 -15.66 -0.36
N ARG A 92 18.33 -16.67 0.46
CA ARG A 92 19.05 -16.57 1.74
C ARG A 92 20.38 -15.86 1.59
N GLN A 93 21.15 -16.20 0.56
CA GLN A 93 22.51 -15.67 0.40
C GLN A 93 22.48 -14.21 -0.02
N HIS A 94 21.54 -13.83 -0.88
CA HIS A 94 21.31 -12.45 -1.25
C HIS A 94 20.87 -11.60 -0.05
N LEU A 95 19.84 -12.02 0.69
CA LEU A 95 19.37 -11.32 1.89
C LEU A 95 20.46 -11.14 2.94
N ARG A 96 21.25 -12.19 3.20
CA ARG A 96 22.36 -12.13 4.16
C ARG A 96 23.41 -11.08 3.76
N ASN A 97 23.70 -10.96 2.47
CA ASN A 97 24.63 -9.95 1.96
C ASN A 97 24.07 -8.53 2.15
N LEU A 98 22.79 -8.31 1.83
CA LEU A 98 22.12 -7.03 2.03
C LEU A 98 22.06 -6.64 3.51
N ILE A 99 21.71 -7.57 4.41
CA ILE A 99 21.65 -7.33 5.86
C ILE A 99 23.01 -6.87 6.39
N ARG A 100 24.09 -7.58 6.05
CA ARG A 100 25.45 -7.21 6.45
C ARG A 100 25.86 -5.86 5.89
N GLY A 101 25.49 -5.57 4.65
CA GLY A 101 25.70 -4.27 4.01
C GLY A 101 24.99 -3.14 4.76
N ALA A 102 23.72 -3.35 5.12
CA ALA A 102 22.89 -2.36 5.82
C ALA A 102 23.41 -2.09 7.25
N ILE A 103 23.88 -3.12 7.96
CA ILE A 103 24.51 -2.96 9.28
C ILE A 103 25.78 -2.11 9.17
N LYS A 104 26.67 -2.42 8.21
CA LYS A 104 27.89 -1.63 7.97
C LYS A 104 27.59 -0.20 7.55
N GLU A 105 26.56 0.03 6.73
CA GLU A 105 26.13 1.37 6.35
C GLU A 105 25.67 2.18 7.57
N ARG A 106 24.89 1.56 8.46
CA ARG A 106 24.41 2.18 9.69
C ARG A 106 25.56 2.54 10.63
N GLU A 107 26.49 1.61 10.85
CA GLU A 107 27.67 1.84 11.70
C GLU A 107 28.60 2.93 11.14
N ALA A 108 28.74 3.00 9.81
CA ALA A 108 29.58 3.98 9.14
C ALA A 108 28.87 5.31 8.84
N ASN A 109 27.63 5.52 9.31
CA ASN A 109 26.78 6.68 8.98
C ASN A 109 26.71 6.97 7.47
N LYS A 110 26.68 5.91 6.65
CA LYS A 110 26.59 5.99 5.19
C LYS A 110 25.14 6.02 4.73
N PRO A 111 24.87 6.45 3.48
CA PRO A 111 23.54 6.37 2.90
C PRO A 111 23.00 4.94 2.97
N ALA A 112 21.74 4.81 3.40
CA ALA A 112 21.06 3.53 3.62
C ALA A 112 20.61 2.90 2.29
N LYS A 113 21.56 2.47 1.47
CA LYS A 113 21.32 1.83 0.17
C LYS A 113 20.81 0.41 0.38
N ASN A 114 21.55 -0.41 1.11
CA ASN A 114 21.18 -1.80 1.36
C ASN A 114 19.87 -1.90 2.18
N TYR A 115 19.63 -0.96 3.08
CA TYR A 115 18.35 -0.86 3.79
C TYR A 115 17.15 -0.72 2.84
N ARG A 116 17.27 0.14 1.82
CA ARG A 116 16.24 0.32 0.80
C ARG A 116 16.11 -0.91 -0.10
N GLU A 117 17.24 -1.52 -0.44
CA GLU A 117 17.28 -2.72 -1.28
C GLU A 117 16.57 -3.91 -0.63
N ILE A 118 16.75 -4.14 0.68
CA ILE A 118 16.03 -5.21 1.41
C ILE A 118 14.52 -5.04 1.25
N TYR A 119 14.01 -3.81 1.41
CA TYR A 119 12.58 -3.57 1.25
C TYR A 119 12.09 -3.84 -0.18
N GLN A 120 12.83 -3.39 -1.20
CA GLN A 120 12.45 -3.62 -2.59
C GLN A 120 12.45 -5.11 -2.94
N TYR A 121 13.50 -5.84 -2.52
CA TYR A 121 13.58 -7.28 -2.71
C TYR A 121 12.41 -8.00 -2.06
N LEU A 122 12.13 -7.74 -0.77
CA LEU A 122 10.99 -8.35 -0.08
C LEU A 122 9.65 -7.99 -0.73
N LYS A 123 9.50 -6.76 -1.21
CA LYS A 123 8.28 -6.33 -1.90
C LYS A 123 8.08 -7.11 -3.20
N THR A 124 9.12 -7.26 -4.02
CA THR A 124 9.03 -8.00 -5.28
C THR A 124 8.79 -9.48 -5.06
N GLU A 125 9.38 -10.11 -4.05
CA GLU A 125 9.22 -11.56 -3.85
C GLU A 125 7.97 -11.97 -3.04
N ILE A 126 7.34 -11.04 -2.32
CA ILE A 126 6.20 -11.33 -1.43
C ILE A 126 4.88 -10.68 -1.92
N VAL A 127 4.95 -9.56 -2.63
CA VAL A 127 3.78 -8.75 -3.00
C VAL A 127 3.46 -8.81 -4.50
N GLU A 128 4.48 -8.94 -5.36
CA GLU A 128 4.32 -9.06 -6.82
C GLU A 128 4.09 -10.52 -7.25
#